data_AF-A0A935DPR9-F1
#
_entry.id   AF-A0A935DPR9-F1
#
_cell.length_a   1.000
_cell.length_b   1.000
_cell.length_c   1.000
_cell.angle_alpha   90.00
_cell.angle_beta   90.00
_cell.angle_gamma   90.00
#
_symmetry.space_group_name_H-M   'P 1'
#
loop_
_entity.id
_entity.type
_entity.pdbx_description
1 polymer ?
#
loop_
_entity_poly.entity_id
_entity_poly.type
_entity_poly.pdbx_seq_one_letter_code
_entity_poly.pdbx_strand_id
1 'polypeptide(L)'
;MTRRSEVVALKRDDVVFQRYGTGRALIRRSKTDQAWEGSTVYLSRTTWRYLKTFLMFARIRQGVDFRREIGRWYRDRNQGWTRADR
;
A
#
# COMPACT_ATOMS: atom_id res chain seq x y z
N MET A 1 -9.96 1.36 12.81
CA MET A 1 -10.04 0.22 11.85
C MET A 1 -10.31 0.80 10.47
N THR A 2 -9.48 0.49 9.48
CA THR A 2 -9.59 1.03 8.10
C THR A 2 -10.22 0.01 7.16
N ARG A 3 -10.98 0.48 6.17
CA ARG A 3 -11.67 -0.41 5.22
C ARG A 3 -10.71 -0.86 4.11
N ARG A 4 -10.92 -2.05 3.56
CA ARG A 4 -10.07 -2.59 2.46
C ARG A 4 -10.05 -1.66 1.25
N SER A 5 -11.20 -1.09 0.89
CA SER A 5 -11.32 -0.13 -0.22
C SER A 5 -10.51 1.14 -0.01
N GLU A 6 -10.31 1.56 1.23
CA GLU A 6 -9.52 2.75 1.59
C GLU A 6 -8.02 2.45 1.48
N VAL A 7 -7.60 1.26 1.90
CA VAL A 7 -6.21 0.81 1.81
C VAL A 7 -5.77 0.66 0.35
N VAL A 8 -6.59 0.04 -0.50
CA VAL A 8 -6.25 -0.16 -1.93
C VAL A 8 -6.14 1.17 -2.70
N ALA A 9 -6.87 2.20 -2.26
CA ALA A 9 -6.85 3.52 -2.88
C ALA A 9 -5.68 4.42 -2.43
N LEU A 10 -4.85 3.98 -1.48
CA LEU A 10 -3.70 4.74 -1.02
C LEU A 10 -2.75 5.06 -2.17
N LYS A 11 -2.38 6.34 -2.26
CA LYS A 11 -1.33 6.79 -3.17
C LYS A 11 -0.01 6.91 -2.43
N ARG A 12 1.08 6.82 -3.19
CA ARG A 12 2.43 6.91 -2.65
C ARG A 12 2.64 8.19 -1.84
N ASP A 13 2.06 9.30 -2.28
CA ASP A 13 2.15 10.61 -1.63
C ASP A 13 1.34 10.70 -0.34
N ASP A 14 0.40 9.78 -0.14
CA ASP A 14 -0.41 9.71 1.07
C ASP A 14 0.34 9.03 2.23
N VAL A 15 1.46 8.34 1.94
CA VAL A 15 2.26 7.63 2.92
C VAL A 15 3.51 8.44 3.27
N VAL A 16 3.52 8.99 4.49
CA VAL A 16 4.64 9.72 5.05
C VAL A 16 5.43 8.81 5.99
N PHE A 17 6.71 8.64 5.67
CA PHE A 17 7.64 7.90 6.52
C PHE A 17 8.27 8.83 7.55
N GLN A 18 8.16 8.47 8.83
CA GLN A 18 8.79 9.19 9.93
C GLN A 18 10.08 8.48 10.35
N ARG A 19 10.96 9.22 11.03
CA ARG A 19 12.18 8.68 11.63
C ARG A 19 11.80 7.64 12.69
N TYR A 20 12.59 6.58 12.87
CA TYR A 20 12.40 5.49 13.86
C TYR A 20 11.35 4.42 13.51
N GLY A 21 11.02 4.26 12.23
CA GLY A 21 10.25 3.13 11.73
C GLY A 21 8.75 3.23 12.01
N THR A 22 8.25 4.44 12.29
CA THR A 22 6.82 4.75 12.30
C THR A 22 6.44 5.40 10.97
N GLY A 23 5.16 5.40 10.67
CA GLY A 23 4.63 6.10 9.49
C GLY A 23 3.21 6.52 9.70
N ARG A 24 2.73 7.40 8.83
CA ARG A 24 1.33 7.80 8.77
C ARG A 24 0.84 7.70 7.33
N ALA A 25 -0.39 7.25 7.17
CA ALA A 25 -1.07 7.17 5.89
C ALA A 25 -2.29 8.10 5.92
N LEU A 26 -2.45 8.92 4.89
CA LEU A 26 -3.60 9.80 4.71
C LEU A 26 -4.67 9.08 3.87
N ILE A 27 -5.82 8.79 4.46
CA ILE A 27 -6.95 8.21 3.76
C ILE A 27 -7.85 9.35 3.29
N ARG A 28 -7.76 9.71 2.01
CA ARG A 28 -8.49 10.85 1.43
C ARG A 28 -9.99 10.64 1.28
N ARG A 29 -10.44 9.39 1.16
CA ARG A 29 -11.87 9.04 1.06
C ARG A 29 -12.17 7.99 2.11
N SER A 30 -12.89 8.38 3.15
CA SER A 30 -13.60 7.43 4.01
C SER A 30 -15.07 7.46 3.63
N LYS A 31 -15.70 6.29 3.50
CA LYS A 31 -17.13 6.20 3.15
C LYS A 31 -18.05 6.82 4.23
N THR A 32 -17.56 7.03 5.44
CA THR A 32 -18.30 7.69 6.53
C THR A 32 -17.95 9.17 6.68
N ASP A 33 -17.05 9.68 5.86
CA ASP A 33 -16.64 11.08 5.90
C ASP A 33 -17.42 11.87 4.86
N GLN A 34 -18.59 12.34 5.27
CA GLN A 34 -19.45 13.20 4.44
C GLN A 34 -18.81 14.58 4.19
N ALA A 35 -17.79 14.96 4.96
CA ALA A 35 -17.12 16.26 4.89
C ALA A 35 -15.87 16.26 3.99
N TRP A 36 -15.42 15.09 3.52
CA TRP A 36 -14.22 14.94 2.67
C TRP A 36 -12.90 15.39 3.32
N GLU A 37 -12.83 15.41 4.66
CA GLU A 37 -11.62 15.84 5.38
C GLU A 37 -10.48 14.82 5.28
N GLY A 38 -10.81 13.56 5.08
CA GLY A 38 -9.89 12.43 5.12
C GLY A 38 -9.46 12.07 6.54
N SER A 39 -8.91 10.87 6.72
CA SER A 39 -8.47 10.36 8.02
C SER A 39 -6.98 10.03 8.00
N THR A 40 -6.21 10.59 8.94
CA THR A 40 -4.81 10.21 9.12
C THR A 40 -4.70 8.99 10.03
N VAL A 41 -4.06 7.93 9.55
CA VAL A 41 -3.89 6.68 10.29
C VAL A 41 -2.42 6.45 10.58
N TYR A 42 -2.10 6.14 11.83
CA TYR A 42 -0.75 5.78 12.25
C TYR A 42 -0.46 4.31 11.94
N LEU A 43 0.72 4.06 11.37
CA LEU A 43 1.20 2.73 11.06
C LEU A 43 2.12 2.25 12.19
N SER A 44 1.88 1.03 12.66
CA SER A 44 2.80 0.35 13.57
C SER A 44 4.13 0.10 12.88
N ARG A 45 5.19 -0.13 13.67
CA ARG A 45 6.52 -0.44 13.15
C ARG A 45 6.54 -1.70 12.27
N THR A 46 5.74 -2.70 12.60
CA THR A 46 5.63 -3.93 11.82
C THR A 46 4.97 -3.68 10.47
N THR A 47 3.83 -2.98 10.46
CA THR A 47 3.13 -2.60 9.22
C THR A 47 4.01 -1.72 8.34
N TRP A 48 4.75 -0.79 8.95
CA TRP A 48 5.74 0.05 8.27
C TRP A 48 6.82 -0.76 7.56
N ARG A 49 7.40 -1.78 8.22
CA ARG A 49 8.43 -2.64 7.61
C ARG A 49 7.89 -3.37 6.38
N TYR A 50 6.70 -3.97 6.48
CA TYR A 50 6.12 -4.71 5.37
C TYR A 50 5.75 -3.80 4.20
N LEU A 51 5.13 -2.65 4.47
CA LEU A 51 4.76 -1.70 3.41
C LEU A 51 6.00 -1.15 2.69
N LYS A 52 7.04 -0.78 3.43
CA LYS A 52 8.31 -0.31 2.83
C LYS A 52 8.95 -1.37 1.95
N THR A 53 9.04 -2.61 2.44
CA THR A 53 9.61 -3.73 1.68
C THR A 53 8.82 -4.00 0.42
N PHE A 54 7.49 -4.03 0.50
CA PHE A 54 6.61 -4.19 -0.66
C PHE A 54 6.86 -3.10 -1.72
N LEU A 55 6.82 -1.82 -1.33
CA LEU A 55 7.01 -0.70 -2.27
C LEU A 55 8.39 -0.72 -2.92
N MET A 56 9.43 -1.13 -2.18
CA MET A 56 10.79 -1.30 -2.70
C MET A 56 10.84 -2.40 -3.78
N PHE A 57 10.22 -3.56 -3.52
CA PHE A 57 10.20 -4.67 -4.48
C PHE A 57 9.33 -4.39 -5.70
N ALA A 58 8.22 -3.67 -5.51
CA ALA A 58 7.30 -3.29 -6.57
C ALA A 58 7.78 -2.08 -7.40
N ARG A 59 8.91 -1.45 -7.00
CA ARG A 59 9.51 -0.27 -7.66
C ARG A 59 8.50 0.86 -7.89
N ILE A 60 7.54 1.01 -7.00
CA ILE A 60 6.49 2.03 -7.09
C ILE A 60 7.05 3.34 -6.55
N ARG A 61 7.32 4.29 -7.44
CA ARG A 61 7.84 5.62 -7.08
C ARG A 61 6.74 6.69 -7.01
N GLN A 62 5.62 6.48 -7.71
CA GLN A 62 4.50 7.42 -7.83
C GLN A 62 3.20 6.66 -8.12
N GLY A 63 2.05 7.30 -7.85
CA GLY A 63 0.73 6.76 -8.14
C GLY A 63 0.14 5.92 -7.01
N VAL A 64 -0.78 5.01 -7.33
CA VAL A 64 -1.45 4.13 -6.36
C VAL A 64 -0.46 3.05 -5.88
N ASP A 65 -0.38 2.86 -4.56
CA ASP A 65 0.55 1.91 -3.93
C ASP A 65 0.19 0.45 -4.25
N PHE A 66 -1.11 0.15 -4.35
CA PHE A 66 -1.58 -1.19 -4.70
C PHE A 66 -2.10 -1.22 -6.14
N ARG A 67 -1.36 -1.90 -7.02
CA ARG A 67 -1.73 -2.08 -8.42
C ARG A 67 -1.30 -3.46 -8.92
N ARG A 68 -1.99 -3.97 -9.94
CA ARG A 68 -1.57 -5.19 -10.64
C ARG A 68 -0.23 -4.92 -11.30
N GLU A 69 0.78 -5.71 -10.97
CA GLU A 69 1.98 -5.79 -11.80
C GLU A 69 1.66 -6.66 -13.00
N ILE A 70 1.65 -6.06 -14.19
CA ILE A 70 1.46 -6.79 -15.45
C ILE A 70 2.85 -7.20 -15.95
N GLY A 71 3.01 -8.47 -16.34
CA GLY A 71 4.23 -8.97 -17.00
C GLY A 71 5.39 -9.38 -16.07
N ARG A 72 5.16 -9.58 -14.77
CA ARG A 72 6.19 -10.13 -13.87
C ARG A 72 5.96 -11.61 -13.59
N TRP A 73 7.01 -12.40 -13.71
CA TRP A 73 7.05 -13.79 -13.28
C TRP A 73 7.29 -13.82 -11.78
N TYR A 74 6.40 -14.49 -11.04
CA TYR A 74 6.60 -14.73 -9.61
C TYR A 74 6.89 -16.21 -9.40
N ARG A 75 7.82 -16.51 -8.50
CA ARG A 75 8.13 -17.89 -8.11
C ARG A 75 7.08 -18.35 -7.12
N ASP A 76 6.11 -19.12 -7.60
CA ASP A 76 5.18 -19.82 -6.74
C ASP A 76 5.96 -20.86 -5.92
N ARG A 77 5.70 -20.91 -4.61
CA ARG A 77 6.44 -21.81 -3.70
C ARG A 77 6.17 -23.29 -3.98
N ASN A 78 5.09 -23.63 -4.67
CA ASN A 78 4.69 -25.00 -4.99
C ASN A 78 4.56 -25.28 -6.50
N GLN A 79 4.60 -24.29 -7.38
CA GLN A 79 4.28 -24.46 -8.81
C GLN A 79 5.28 -23.81 -9.80
N GLY A 80 6.43 -23.31 -9.34
CA GLY A 80 7.46 -22.74 -10.22
C GLY A 80 7.16 -21.31 -10.66
N TRP A 81 7.79 -20.82 -11.73
CA TRP A 81 7.60 -19.45 -12.21
C TRP A 81 6.23 -19.32 -12.91
N THR A 82 5.32 -18.57 -12.30
CA THR A 82 3.99 -18.29 -12.84
C THR A 82 3.87 -16.85 -13.27
N ARG A 83 3.19 -16.63 -14.40
CA ARG A 83 2.92 -15.31 -14.96
C ARG A 83 1.67 -14.75 -14.29
N ALA A 84 1.69 -13.50 -13.86
CA ALA A 84 0.58 -12.84 -13.15
C ALA A 84 -0.67 -12.55 -14.03
N ASP A 85 -0.80 -13.22 -15.18
CA ASP A 85 -1.78 -12.93 -16.22
C ASP A 85 -2.76 -14.11 -16.36
N ARG A 86 -3.84 -14.10 -15.57
CA ARG A 86 -5.15 -14.66 -15.90
C ARG A 86 -6.25 -13.77 -15.33
#